data_AF-A0A967RYY4-F1
#
_entry.id   AF-A0A967RYY4-F1
#
_cell.length_a   1.000
_cell.length_b   1.000
_cell.length_c   1.000
_cell.angle_alpha   90.00
_cell.angle_beta   90.00
_cell.angle_gamma   90.00
#
_symmetry.space_group_name_H-M   'P 1'
#
loop_
_entity.id
_entity.type
_entity.pdbx_description
1 polymer ?
#
loop_
_entity_poly.entity_id
_entity_poly.type
_entity_poly.pdbx_seq_one_letter_code
_entity_poly.pdbx_strand_id
1 'polypeptide(L)'
;NGQWTYLGGDAGHARYTPASQIDASNFEDLEVVWQWDAASFGPSTPRATPTYVDGKLITVTGDRRHVVALDPATGELLWSYSEPKTERYEYSMRKGYGKGIAYAEIDGRGVV
;
A
#
# COMPACT_ATOMS: atom_id res chain seq x y z
N ASN A 1 -10.62 -0.63 -14.87
CA ASN A 1 -10.78 -0.65 -13.39
C ASN A 1 -9.57 -0.11 -12.63
N GLY A 2 -8.41 0.15 -13.27
CA GLY A 2 -7.33 0.96 -12.67
C GLY A 2 -6.57 0.29 -11.52
N GLN A 3 -6.76 -1.02 -11.30
CA GLN A 3 -6.10 -1.76 -10.24
C GLN A 3 -4.58 -1.82 -10.44
N TRP A 4 -3.85 -1.94 -9.34
CA TRP A 4 -2.40 -2.06 -9.26
C TRP A 4 -2.06 -3.17 -8.27
N THR A 5 -2.13 -4.42 -8.73
CA THR A 5 -2.08 -5.63 -7.88
C THR A 5 -0.66 -6.15 -7.65
N TYR A 6 0.31 -5.69 -8.44
CA TYR A 6 1.73 -6.02 -8.30
C TYR A 6 2.51 -4.78 -7.92
N LEU A 7 3.65 -4.94 -7.25
CA LEU A 7 4.57 -3.82 -7.00
C LEU A 7 4.94 -3.05 -8.29
N GLY A 8 5.03 -3.76 -9.43
CA GLY A 8 5.30 -3.17 -10.73
C GLY A 8 4.08 -2.94 -11.63
N GLY A 9 2.86 -2.94 -11.09
CA GLY A 9 1.61 -2.77 -11.83
C GLY A 9 1.07 -4.08 -12.42
N ASP A 10 1.92 -4.85 -13.10
CA ASP A 10 1.62 -6.17 -13.64
C ASP A 10 2.70 -7.20 -13.30
N ALA A 11 2.49 -8.46 -13.70
CA ALA A 11 3.43 -9.56 -13.49
C ALA A 11 4.77 -9.37 -14.23
N GLY A 12 4.80 -8.56 -15.30
CA GLY A 12 6.02 -8.19 -16.03
C GLY A 12 6.76 -7.02 -15.40
N HIS A 13 6.19 -6.38 -14.38
CA HIS A 13 6.68 -5.16 -13.75
C HIS A 13 6.85 -3.98 -14.73
N ALA A 14 5.93 -3.81 -15.69
CA ALA A 14 6.03 -2.74 -16.69
C ALA A 14 5.93 -1.32 -16.10
N ARG A 15 5.33 -1.19 -14.90
CA ARG A 15 5.04 0.10 -14.24
C ARG A 15 4.21 1.05 -15.12
N TYR A 16 3.28 0.47 -15.86
CA TYR A 16 2.43 1.17 -16.81
C TYR A 16 0.96 1.05 -16.41
N THR A 17 0.18 2.10 -16.68
CA THR A 17 -1.27 2.09 -16.57
C THR A 17 -1.88 2.61 -17.88
N PRO A 18 -2.96 1.99 -18.40
CA PRO A 18 -3.69 2.54 -19.53
C PRO A 18 -4.61 3.72 -19.13
N ALA A 19 -4.65 4.11 -17.86
CA ALA A 19 -5.43 5.25 -17.41
C ALA A 19 -4.89 6.55 -18.03
N SER A 20 -5.80 7.38 -18.53
CA SER A 20 -5.48 8.59 -19.30
C SER A 20 -6.23 9.83 -18.80
N GLN A 21 -6.78 9.80 -17.59
CA GLN A 21 -7.50 10.94 -17.01
C GLN A 21 -6.55 12.12 -16.72
N ILE A 22 -5.30 11.81 -16.36
CA ILE A 22 -4.24 12.79 -16.13
C ILE A 22 -3.28 12.70 -17.31
N ASP A 23 -3.01 13.85 -17.93
CA ASP A 23 -2.10 13.99 -19.05
C ASP A 23 -1.37 15.34 -19.02
N ALA A 24 -0.57 15.63 -20.04
CA ALA A 24 0.26 16.84 -20.09
C ALA A 24 -0.55 18.14 -20.14
N SER A 25 -1.84 18.08 -20.51
CA SER A 25 -2.70 19.27 -20.62
C SER A 25 -3.32 19.70 -19.30
N ASN A 26 -3.43 18.79 -18.32
CA ASN A 26 -4.09 19.04 -17.03
C ASN A 26 -3.20 18.73 -15.80
N PHE A 27 -1.93 18.39 -16.02
CA PHE A 27 -1.00 18.06 -14.93
C PHE A 27 -0.87 19.19 -13.90
N GLU A 28 -0.90 20.44 -14.33
CA GLU A 28 -0.77 21.62 -13.47
C GLU A 28 -2.03 21.86 -12.61
N ASP A 29 -3.14 21.17 -12.87
CA ASP A 29 -4.38 21.28 -12.11
C ASP A 29 -4.45 20.30 -10.92
N LEU A 30 -3.42 19.47 -10.72
CA LEU A 30 -3.40 18.48 -9.65
C LEU A 30 -3.28 19.13 -8.27
N GLU A 31 -4.14 18.68 -7.36
CA GLU A 31 -4.10 19.05 -5.95
C GLU A 31 -3.99 17.82 -5.05
N VAL A 32 -3.52 18.05 -3.82
CA VAL A 32 -3.51 17.02 -2.80
C VAL A 32 -4.93 16.80 -2.28
N VAL A 33 -5.52 15.66 -2.62
CA VAL A 33 -6.90 15.32 -2.20
C VAL A 33 -6.98 14.91 -0.73
N TRP A 34 -5.94 14.27 -0.19
CA TRP A 34 -5.81 13.93 1.22
C TRP A 34 -4.36 13.61 1.58
N GLN A 35 -4.04 13.70 2.87
CA GLN A 35 -2.78 13.21 3.45
C GLN A 35 -3.12 12.31 4.64
N TRP A 36 -2.43 11.17 4.73
CA TRP A 36 -2.61 10.23 5.83
C TRP A 36 -1.36 10.20 6.70
N ASP A 37 -1.52 10.49 7.99
CA ASP A 37 -0.44 10.45 8.97
C ASP A 37 -0.31 9.06 9.58
N ALA A 38 0.83 8.42 9.33
CA ALA A 38 1.15 7.10 9.85
C ALA A 38 1.86 7.13 11.22
N ALA A 39 2.06 8.30 11.84
CA ALA A 39 2.84 8.45 13.07
C ALA A 39 2.32 7.61 14.24
N SER A 40 1.01 7.32 14.28
CA SER A 40 0.39 6.44 15.29
C SER A 40 0.89 4.99 15.23
N PHE A 41 1.52 4.58 14.12
CA PHE A 41 2.16 3.27 13.94
C PHE A 41 3.66 3.27 14.30
N GLY A 42 4.16 4.35 14.89
CA GLY A 42 5.55 4.50 15.28
C GLY A 42 6.48 4.91 14.13
N PRO A 43 7.80 4.98 14.39
CA PRO A 43 8.77 5.41 13.40
C PRO A 43 8.74 4.52 12.15
N SER A 44 8.50 5.14 10.99
CA SER A 44 8.46 4.44 9.70
C SER A 44 9.69 4.80 8.87
N THR A 45 10.26 3.81 8.19
CA THR A 45 11.22 4.02 7.09
C THR A 45 10.53 3.68 5.77
N PRO A 46 9.58 4.51 5.30
CA PRO A 46 8.71 4.14 4.21
C PRO A 46 9.49 4.00 2.90
N ARG A 47 9.44 2.80 2.31
CA ARG A 47 9.74 2.56 0.89
C ARG A 47 8.53 1.95 0.20
N ALA A 48 7.35 2.20 0.78
CA ALA A 48 6.14 1.50 0.42
C ALA A 48 5.67 1.91 -0.98
N THR A 49 5.31 0.91 -1.77
CA THR A 49 4.64 1.01 -3.06
C THR A 49 3.24 0.45 -2.85
N PRO A 50 2.22 1.29 -2.61
CA PRO A 50 0.88 0.82 -2.31
C PRO A 50 0.31 -0.06 -3.42
N THR A 51 -0.52 -1.02 -3.03
CA THR A 51 -1.30 -1.87 -3.94
C THR A 51 -2.73 -1.35 -3.95
N TYR A 52 -3.29 -1.15 -5.14
CA TYR A 52 -4.70 -0.78 -5.28
C TYR A 52 -5.48 -1.97 -5.82
N VAL A 53 -6.30 -2.58 -4.96
CA VAL A 53 -7.04 -3.80 -5.28
C VAL A 53 -8.34 -3.84 -4.51
N ASP A 54 -9.40 -4.37 -5.13
CA ASP A 54 -10.72 -4.51 -4.50
C ASP A 54 -11.23 -3.20 -3.83
N GLY A 55 -10.99 -2.06 -4.49
CA GLY A 55 -11.39 -0.73 -4.01
C GLY A 55 -10.61 -0.22 -2.80
N LYS A 56 -9.49 -0.85 -2.42
CA LYS A 56 -8.70 -0.50 -1.23
C LYS A 56 -7.27 -0.14 -1.62
N LEU A 57 -6.71 0.88 -0.98
CA LEU A 57 -5.30 1.20 -1.08
C LEU A 57 -4.55 0.54 0.08
N ILE A 58 -3.79 -0.51 -0.21
CA ILE A 58 -3.14 -1.35 0.80
C ILE A 58 -1.64 -1.10 0.79
N THR A 59 -1.06 -0.82 1.95
CA THR A 59 0.37 -0.49 2.08
C THR A 59 0.93 -0.96 3.43
N VAL A 60 2.22 -0.71 3.66
CA VAL A 60 2.94 -1.05 4.88
C VAL A 60 3.49 0.19 5.57
N THR A 61 3.43 0.22 6.90
CA THR A 61 3.98 1.33 7.71
C THR A 61 4.46 0.90 9.09
N GLY A 62 5.01 1.84 9.83
CA GLY A 62 5.41 1.71 11.23
C GLY A 62 6.68 0.90 11.44
N ASP A 63 7.12 0.86 12.69
CA ASP A 63 8.34 0.16 13.10
C ASP A 63 8.16 -1.36 13.16
N ARG A 64 6.92 -1.86 12.97
CA ARG A 64 6.56 -3.28 12.97
C ARG A 64 5.95 -3.79 11.66
N ARG A 65 6.04 -3.03 10.57
CA ARG A 65 5.47 -3.39 9.25
C ARG A 65 3.98 -3.71 9.36
N HIS A 66 3.23 -2.82 9.98
CA HIS A 66 1.78 -2.89 9.94
C HIS A 66 1.33 -2.90 8.49
N VAL A 67 0.44 -3.81 8.14
CA VAL A 67 -0.32 -3.74 6.89
C VAL A 67 -1.52 -2.88 7.16
N VAL A 68 -1.76 -1.86 6.33
CA VAL A 68 -2.91 -0.97 6.46
C VAL A 68 -3.65 -0.92 5.15
N ALA A 69 -4.98 -0.90 5.22
CA ALA A 69 -5.83 -0.59 4.08
C ALA A 69 -6.55 0.73 4.31
N LEU A 70 -6.48 1.60 3.31
CA LEU A 70 -7.12 2.89 3.28
C LEU A 70 -8.22 2.90 2.22
N ASP A 71 -9.26 3.69 2.47
CA ASP A 71 -10.17 4.13 1.41
C ASP A 71 -9.39 5.07 0.47
N PRO A 72 -9.29 4.77 -0.83
CA PRO A 72 -8.52 5.59 -1.77
C PRO A 72 -9.11 6.99 -2.01
N ALA A 73 -10.41 7.17 -1.82
CA ALA A 73 -11.11 8.43 -2.05
C ALA A 73 -10.98 9.38 -0.86
N THR A 74 -10.99 8.86 0.37
CA THR A 74 -11.00 9.69 1.59
C THR A 74 -9.71 9.64 2.40
N GLY A 75 -8.87 8.62 2.21
CA GLY A 75 -7.72 8.35 3.07
C GLY A 75 -8.08 7.73 4.43
N GLU A 76 -9.35 7.36 4.65
CA GLU A 76 -9.80 6.72 5.88
C GLU A 76 -9.14 5.36 6.10
N LEU A 77 -8.68 5.08 7.32
CA LEU A 77 -8.15 3.76 7.68
C LEU A 77 -9.30 2.76 7.82
N LEU A 78 -9.40 1.82 6.88
CA LEU A 78 -10.42 0.77 6.88
C LEU A 78 -10.07 -0.37 7.84
N TRP A 79 -8.82 -0.81 7.81
CA TRP A 79 -8.29 -1.81 8.74
C TRP A 79 -6.78 -1.74 8.81
N SER A 80 -6.23 -2.31 9.89
CA SER A 80 -4.80 -2.56 10.02
C SER A 80 -4.55 -3.95 10.59
N TYR A 81 -3.41 -4.51 10.25
CA TYR A 81 -2.92 -5.78 10.77
C TYR A 81 -1.46 -5.64 11.17
N SER A 82 -1.09 -6.23 12.30
CA SER A 82 0.31 -6.47 12.66
C SER A 82 0.50 -7.91 13.08
N GLU A 83 1.65 -8.45 12.75
CA GLU A 83 2.09 -9.74 13.25
C GLU A 83 2.10 -9.76 14.78
N PRO A 84 1.68 -10.88 15.41
CA PRO A 84 1.81 -11.06 16.84
C PRO A 84 3.29 -11.06 17.28
N LYS A 85 3.49 -10.96 18.59
CA LYS A 85 4.81 -11.05 19.20
C LYS A 85 5.39 -12.45 19.00
N THR A 86 6.35 -12.58 18.08
CA THR A 86 7.08 -13.82 17.74
C THR A 86 8.58 -13.69 18.04
N GLU A 87 9.33 -14.79 17.97
CA GLU A 87 10.81 -14.71 18.06
C GLU A 87 11.40 -13.79 16.99
N ARG A 88 10.88 -13.90 15.75
CA ARG A 88 11.24 -12.99 14.66
C ARG A 88 10.92 -11.54 14.99
N TYR A 89 9.80 -11.27 15.64
CA TYR A 89 9.44 -9.92 16.08
C TYR A 89 10.49 -9.34 17.03
N GLU A 90 11.02 -10.14 17.96
CA GLU A 90 12.07 -9.69 18.89
C GLU A 90 13.42 -9.48 18.19
N TYR A 91 13.85 -10.48 17.43
CA TYR A 91 15.19 -10.56 16.84
C TYR A 91 15.38 -9.70 15.58
N SER A 92 14.30 -9.32 14.89
CA SER A 92 14.37 -8.65 13.59
C SER A 92 15.28 -7.41 13.60
N MET A 93 16.40 -7.45 12.88
CA MET A 93 17.34 -6.31 12.74
C MET A 93 16.77 -5.15 11.91
N ARG A 94 15.71 -5.40 11.12
CA ARG A 94 15.05 -4.41 10.25
C ARG A 94 13.55 -4.35 10.54
N LYS A 95 13.19 -3.89 11.73
CA LYS A 95 11.82 -3.93 12.24
C LYS A 95 10.83 -3.14 11.36
N GLY A 96 11.19 -1.92 10.95
CA GLY A 96 10.29 -1.01 10.19
C GLY A 96 10.46 -0.98 8.67
N TYR A 97 11.25 -1.89 8.07
CA TYR A 97 11.43 -1.90 6.61
C TYR A 97 10.32 -2.71 5.92
N GLY A 98 9.50 -2.02 5.13
CA GLY A 98 8.51 -2.61 4.24
C GLY A 98 8.48 -1.89 2.90
N LYS A 99 8.26 -2.64 1.81
CA LYS A 99 8.20 -2.09 0.44
C LYS A 99 6.82 -2.19 -0.18
N GLY A 100 5.97 -3.11 0.27
CA GLY A 100 4.64 -3.34 -0.27
C GLY A 100 4.11 -4.67 0.23
N ILE A 101 2.98 -5.08 -0.30
CA ILE A 101 2.36 -6.38 -0.05
C ILE A 101 2.36 -7.24 -1.32
N ALA A 102 2.10 -8.53 -1.16
CA ALA A 102 1.74 -9.38 -2.29
C ALA A 102 0.23 -9.60 -2.22
N TYR A 103 -0.45 -9.57 -3.37
CA TYR A 103 -1.85 -9.90 -3.47
C TYR A 103 -2.02 -11.15 -4.33
N ALA A 104 -2.91 -12.05 -3.91
CA ALA A 104 -3.32 -13.20 -4.70
C ALA A 104 -4.81 -13.48 -4.52
N GLU A 105 -5.42 -14.09 -5.54
CA GLU A 105 -6.73 -14.73 -5.41
C GLU A 105 -6.51 -16.21 -5.13
N ILE A 106 -7.04 -16.71 -4.01
CA ILE A 106 -6.96 -18.11 -3.60
C ILE A 106 -8.39 -18.59 -3.31
N ASP A 107 -8.85 -19.60 -4.04
CA ASP A 107 -10.20 -20.17 -3.92
C ASP A 107 -11.33 -19.12 -3.99
N GLY A 108 -11.15 -18.11 -4.84
CA GLY A 108 -12.11 -17.01 -5.04
C GLY A 108 -12.09 -15.94 -3.93
N ARG A 109 -11.04 -15.93 -3.10
CA ARG A 109 -10.82 -14.95 -2.05
C ARG A 109 -9.51 -14.20 -2.25
N GLY A 110 -9.59 -12.87 -2.21
CA GLY A 110 -8.42 -12.00 -2.12
C GLY A 110 -7.63 -12.24 -0.84
N VAL A 111 -6.31 -12.44 -0.98
CA VAL A 111 -5.36 -12.65 0.11
C VAL A 111 -4.23 -11.63 -0.06
N VAL A 112 -3.92 -10.97 1.06
CA VAL A 112 -2.80 -10.04 1.26
C VAL A 112 -1.79 -10.68 2.20
#